data_AF-A0A2H3J2C0-F1
#
_entry.id   AF-A0A2H3J2C0-F1
#
_cell.length_a   1.000
_cell.length_b   1.000
_cell.length_c   1.000
_cell.angle_alpha   90.00
_cell.angle_beta   90.00
_cell.angle_gamma   90.00
#
_symmetry.space_group_name_H-M   'P 1'
#
loop_
_entity.id
_entity.type
_entity.pdbx_description
1 polymer ?
#
loop_
_entity_poly.entity_id
_entity_poly.type
_entity_poly.pdbx_seq_one_letter_code
_entity_poly.pdbx_strand_id
1 'polypeptide(L)'
;MIFGKSTETLLKEYPDGPAHKLLDTFAALLKRTGLRIILGRLWIFTAWDTTYRKLSANIRAVVMKYIDEAIETKQQGVNSKTSRYIIVDQLVRLLDDREEICNQLINIFLPVRDAAAIGLSGCLFHLARSPDVSDFTHLLLVTGVAAPKTAFSQPVGVFGALHYDKEIWGDDAEQFLPERWLEEDGLVKKQAGWTYLPFSAGQRICPGMDITLTENAYVLVRLMREFERLENRDPAKEFVERTSFITESRNGVLVGLIRKQAVD
;
A
#
# COMPACT_ATOMS: atom_id res chain seq x y z
N MET A 1 10.54 -5.06 7.68
CA MET A 1 9.59 -5.42 8.75
C MET A 1 9.21 -6.90 8.71
N ILE A 2 8.78 -7.44 7.57
CA ILE A 2 8.29 -8.82 7.46
C ILE A 2 9.42 -9.86 7.60
N PHE A 3 10.46 -9.77 6.76
CA PHE A 3 11.56 -10.75 6.71
C PHE A 3 12.85 -10.28 7.40
N GLY A 4 12.83 -9.13 8.08
CA GLY A 4 14.00 -8.62 8.83
C GLY A 4 15.19 -8.10 8.00
N LYS A 5 15.25 -8.39 6.70
CA LYS A 5 16.34 -8.01 5.79
C LYS A 5 15.88 -7.22 4.57
N SER A 6 16.82 -6.50 3.96
CA SER A 6 16.61 -5.80 2.69
C SER A 6 16.45 -6.81 1.54
N THR A 7 15.55 -6.52 0.61
CA THR A 7 15.40 -7.26 -0.67
C THR A 7 16.13 -6.59 -1.83
N GLU A 8 16.80 -5.46 -1.57
CA GLU A 8 17.64 -4.73 -2.54
C GLU A 8 16.92 -4.29 -3.83
N THR A 9 15.58 -4.29 -3.82
CA THR A 9 14.73 -3.96 -4.98
C THR A 9 14.82 -2.50 -5.43
N LEU A 10 15.47 -1.64 -4.66
CA LEU A 10 15.70 -0.23 -5.01
C LEU A 10 17.12 0.04 -5.53
N LEU A 11 18.00 -0.96 -5.54
CA LEU A 11 19.37 -0.81 -6.05
C LEU A 11 19.37 -0.91 -7.58
N LYS A 12 20.11 0.00 -8.24
CA LYS A 12 20.25 0.02 -9.71
C LYS A 12 20.92 -1.23 -10.28
N GLU A 13 21.72 -1.92 -9.47
CA GLU A 13 22.61 -3.00 -9.89
C GLU A 13 21.91 -4.36 -10.01
N TYR A 14 20.63 -4.47 -9.63
CA TYR A 14 19.91 -5.75 -9.52
C TYR A 14 18.51 -5.77 -10.18
N PRO A 15 18.34 -5.31 -11.43
CA PRO A 15 17.02 -5.20 -12.06
C PRO A 15 16.27 -6.55 -12.21
N ASP A 16 16.98 -7.69 -12.28
CA ASP A 16 16.40 -9.03 -12.46
C ASP A 16 16.59 -9.97 -11.25
N GLY A 17 16.82 -9.41 -10.07
CA GLY A 17 17.00 -10.17 -8.83
C GLY A 17 15.79 -11.05 -8.46
N PRO A 18 15.96 -12.06 -7.57
CA PRO A 18 14.85 -12.92 -7.12
C PRO A 18 13.65 -12.15 -6.57
N ALA A 19 13.89 -10.99 -5.96
CA ALA A 19 12.84 -10.12 -5.46
C ALA A 19 12.04 -9.43 -6.59
N HIS A 20 12.69 -8.97 -7.67
CA HIS A 20 12.00 -8.43 -8.84
C HIS A 20 11.12 -9.48 -9.51
N LYS A 21 11.65 -10.70 -9.70
CA LYS A 21 10.87 -11.83 -10.22
C LYS A 21 9.65 -12.17 -9.35
N LEU A 22 9.80 -12.08 -8.02
CA LEU A 22 8.67 -12.24 -7.10
C LEU A 22 7.60 -11.15 -7.34
N LEU A 23 8.02 -9.89 -7.48
CA LEU A 23 7.11 -8.77 -7.72
C LEU A 23 6.35 -8.93 -9.04
N ASP A 24 7.02 -9.31 -10.12
CA ASP A 24 6.42 -9.53 -11.44
C ASP A 24 5.45 -10.71 -11.45
N THR A 25 5.87 -11.84 -10.84
CA THR A 25 5.05 -13.05 -10.70
C THR A 25 3.75 -12.74 -9.98
N PHE A 26 3.84 -11.92 -8.94
CA PHE A 26 2.70 -11.50 -8.15
C PHE A 26 1.80 -10.53 -8.91
N ALA A 27 2.34 -9.52 -9.60
CA ALA A 27 1.54 -8.62 -10.42
C ALA A 27 0.75 -9.41 -11.50
N ALA A 28 1.39 -10.41 -12.11
CA ALA A 28 0.74 -11.32 -13.04
C ALA A 28 -0.35 -12.21 -12.39
N LEU A 29 -0.19 -12.57 -11.12
CA LEU A 29 -1.18 -13.33 -10.35
C LEU A 29 -2.40 -12.46 -10.01
N LEU A 30 -2.20 -11.22 -9.53
CA LEU A 30 -3.30 -10.32 -9.22
C LEU A 30 -4.14 -9.98 -10.44
N LYS A 31 -3.52 -9.74 -11.60
CA LYS A 31 -4.26 -9.49 -12.85
C LYS A 31 -5.20 -10.65 -13.20
N ARG A 32 -4.76 -11.90 -12.99
CA ARG A 32 -5.60 -13.09 -13.19
C ARG A 32 -6.67 -13.24 -12.12
N THR A 33 -6.34 -12.92 -10.87
CA THR A 33 -7.30 -12.93 -9.76
C THR A 33 -8.42 -11.93 -10.03
N GLY A 34 -8.09 -10.71 -10.44
CA GLY A 34 -9.05 -9.69 -10.85
C GLY A 34 -9.94 -10.15 -12.02
N LEU A 35 -9.34 -10.78 -13.05
CA LEU A 35 -10.12 -11.36 -14.15
C LEU A 35 -11.13 -12.42 -13.66
N ARG A 36 -10.73 -13.29 -12.72
CA ARG A 36 -11.64 -14.29 -12.14
C ARG A 36 -12.76 -13.65 -11.33
N ILE A 37 -12.48 -12.58 -10.60
CA ILE A 37 -13.50 -11.80 -9.87
C ILE A 37 -14.52 -11.22 -10.86
N ILE A 38 -14.04 -10.58 -11.93
CA ILE A 38 -14.89 -9.98 -12.97
C ILE A 38 -15.74 -11.03 -13.69
N LEU A 39 -15.17 -12.18 -14.02
CA LEU A 39 -15.89 -13.28 -14.67
C LEU A 39 -16.91 -13.96 -13.73
N GLY A 40 -16.82 -13.75 -12.42
CA GLY A 40 -17.69 -14.40 -11.44
C GLY A 40 -17.72 -15.91 -11.65
N ARG A 41 -18.92 -16.50 -11.72
CA ARG A 41 -19.09 -17.96 -11.94
C ARG A 41 -18.55 -18.46 -13.28
N LEU A 42 -18.32 -17.59 -14.26
CA LEU A 42 -17.76 -17.94 -15.56
C LEU A 42 -16.24 -18.14 -15.52
N TRP A 43 -15.58 -17.92 -14.38
CA TRP A 43 -14.15 -18.17 -14.23
C TRP A 43 -13.75 -19.61 -14.56
N ILE A 44 -14.68 -20.57 -14.49
CA ILE A 44 -14.45 -21.98 -14.84
C ILE A 44 -13.96 -22.13 -16.30
N PHE A 45 -14.33 -21.20 -17.18
CA PHE A 45 -13.81 -21.09 -18.55
C PHE A 45 -12.38 -20.53 -18.61
N THR A 46 -11.71 -20.38 -17.49
CA THR A 46 -10.27 -20.09 -17.41
C THR A 46 -9.58 -21.09 -16.48
N ALA A 47 -10.28 -22.13 -16.02
CA ALA A 47 -9.76 -23.11 -15.06
C ALA A 47 -8.67 -24.00 -15.68
N TRP A 48 -8.67 -24.17 -17.01
CA TRP A 48 -7.60 -24.86 -17.73
C TRP A 48 -6.29 -24.05 -17.80
N ASP A 49 -6.32 -22.76 -17.47
CA ASP A 49 -5.11 -21.96 -17.39
C ASP A 49 -4.28 -22.37 -16.17
N THR A 50 -3.29 -23.23 -16.41
CA THR A 50 -2.32 -23.67 -15.39
C THR A 50 -1.42 -22.53 -14.91
N THR A 51 -1.39 -21.40 -15.61
CA THR A 51 -0.54 -20.25 -15.27
C THR A 51 -0.84 -19.74 -13.87
N TYR A 52 -2.11 -19.67 -13.46
CA TYR A 52 -2.45 -19.27 -12.08
C TYR A 52 -1.77 -20.17 -11.04
N ARG A 53 -1.85 -21.50 -11.22
CA ARG A 53 -1.24 -22.47 -10.29
C ARG A 53 0.28 -22.36 -10.28
N LYS A 54 0.90 -22.16 -11.45
CA LYS A 54 2.36 -21.96 -11.58
C LYS A 54 2.82 -20.69 -10.87
N LEU A 55 2.13 -19.57 -11.08
CA LEU A 55 2.43 -18.29 -10.43
C LEU A 55 2.29 -18.39 -8.90
N SER A 56 1.21 -19.00 -8.41
CA SER A 56 1.02 -19.23 -6.97
C SER A 56 2.11 -20.13 -6.37
N ALA A 57 2.52 -21.19 -7.07
CA ALA A 57 3.59 -22.07 -6.61
C ALA A 57 4.93 -21.33 -6.53
N ASN A 58 5.25 -20.48 -7.52
CA ASN A 58 6.47 -19.67 -7.51
C ASN A 58 6.53 -18.70 -6.33
N ILE A 59 5.43 -18.01 -6.02
CA ILE A 59 5.35 -17.10 -4.86
C ILE A 59 5.56 -17.88 -3.56
N ARG A 60 4.87 -19.01 -3.39
CA ARG A 60 5.03 -19.88 -2.21
C ARG A 60 6.47 -20.36 -2.07
N ALA A 61 7.12 -20.77 -3.16
CA ALA A 61 8.51 -21.22 -3.13
C ALA A 61 9.48 -20.14 -2.64
N VAL A 62 9.30 -18.89 -3.06
CA VAL A 62 10.13 -17.77 -2.61
C VAL A 62 9.89 -17.46 -1.12
N VAL A 63 8.62 -17.43 -0.68
CA VAL A 63 8.29 -17.21 0.75
C VAL A 63 8.85 -18.32 1.62
N MET A 64 8.75 -19.58 1.17
CA MET A 64 9.30 -20.74 1.88
C MET A 64 10.81 -20.62 2.11
N LYS A 65 11.57 -20.08 1.14
CA LYS A 65 13.00 -19.84 1.33
C LYS A 65 13.28 -18.91 2.52
N TYR A 66 12.49 -17.84 2.69
CA TYR A 66 12.64 -16.94 3.84
C TYR A 66 12.24 -17.60 5.17
N ILE A 67 11.27 -18.50 5.14
CA ILE A 67 10.86 -19.27 6.32
C ILE A 67 11.99 -20.23 6.74
N ASP A 68 12.62 -20.89 5.78
CA ASP A 68 13.70 -21.85 6.05
C ASP A 68 14.90 -21.18 6.67
N GLU A 69 15.32 -20.05 6.12
CA GLU A 69 16.40 -19.24 6.70
C GLU A 69 16.08 -18.77 8.13
N ALA A 70 14.81 -18.43 8.41
CA ALA A 70 14.38 -18.03 9.75
C ALA A 70 14.38 -19.21 10.74
N ILE A 71 13.98 -20.40 10.29
CA ILE A 71 14.03 -21.64 11.09
C ILE A 71 15.48 -22.02 11.40
N GLU A 72 16.36 -21.98 10.40
CA GLU A 72 17.79 -22.24 10.56
C GLU A 72 18.42 -21.27 11.57
N THR A 73 18.10 -19.97 11.47
CA THR A 73 18.57 -18.94 12.41
C THR A 73 18.11 -19.22 13.85
N LYS A 74 16.87 -19.70 14.04
CA LYS A 74 16.35 -20.13 15.35
C LYS A 74 17.11 -21.34 15.88
N GLN A 75 17.37 -22.34 15.04
CA GLN A 75 18.08 -23.58 15.43
C GLN A 75 19.54 -23.34 15.81
N GLN A 76 20.20 -22.39 15.15
CA GLN A 76 21.59 -22.02 15.43
C GLN A 76 21.77 -21.28 16.77
N GLY A 77 20.69 -21.03 17.52
CA GLY A 77 20.76 -20.40 18.84
C GLY A 77 21.30 -18.97 18.79
N VAL A 78 21.30 -18.34 17.60
CA VAL A 78 21.62 -16.93 17.43
C VAL A 78 20.46 -16.16 18.03
N ASN A 79 20.54 -15.97 19.35
CA ASN A 79 19.61 -15.15 20.09
C ASN A 79 19.93 -13.70 19.69
N SER A 80 19.37 -13.28 18.57
CA SER A 80 19.48 -11.91 18.11
C SER A 80 18.87 -11.02 19.18
N LYS A 81 19.75 -10.47 20.03
CA LYS A 81 19.47 -9.40 21.02
C LYS A 81 19.00 -8.11 20.34
N THR A 82 18.47 -8.17 19.12
CA THR A 82 17.90 -7.03 18.42
C THR A 82 16.54 -6.73 19.02
N SER A 83 16.38 -5.51 19.54
CA SER A 83 15.10 -4.94 19.98
C SER A 83 14.03 -4.84 18.87
N ARG A 84 14.30 -5.34 17.67
CA ARG A 84 13.50 -5.16 16.47
C ARG A 84 12.56 -6.34 16.27
N TYR A 85 11.26 -6.06 16.25
CA TYR A 85 10.22 -7.04 15.96
C TYR A 85 10.25 -7.46 14.48
N ILE A 86 10.45 -8.76 14.22
CA ILE A 86 10.45 -9.36 12.88
C ILE A 86 9.32 -10.38 12.82
N ILE A 87 8.41 -10.22 11.85
CA ILE A 87 7.17 -11.01 11.80
C ILE A 87 7.45 -12.49 11.55
N VAL A 88 8.32 -12.83 10.58
CA VAL A 88 8.65 -14.22 10.30
C VAL A 88 9.22 -14.94 11.52
N ASP A 89 10.08 -14.28 12.29
CA ASP A 89 10.68 -14.86 13.49
C ASP A 89 9.64 -15.14 14.58
N GLN A 90 8.63 -14.28 14.72
CA GLN A 90 7.54 -14.52 15.67
C GLN A 90 6.63 -15.66 15.22
N LEU A 91 6.29 -15.73 13.92
CA LEU A 91 5.47 -16.82 13.39
C LEU A 91 6.17 -18.16 13.57
N VAL A 92 7.49 -18.23 13.30
CA VAL A 92 8.31 -19.44 13.52
C VAL A 92 8.46 -19.80 15.01
N ARG A 93 8.23 -18.86 15.94
CA ARG A 93 8.19 -19.14 17.39
C ARG A 93 6.83 -19.63 17.86
N LEU A 94 5.75 -19.17 17.24
CA LEU A 94 4.37 -19.47 17.64
C LEU A 94 3.79 -20.69 16.95
N LEU A 95 4.25 -21.00 15.74
CA LEU A 95 3.73 -22.04 14.87
C LEU A 95 4.85 -23.02 14.50
N ASP A 96 4.50 -24.31 14.44
CA ASP A 96 5.41 -25.37 14.04
C ASP A 96 5.21 -25.81 12.57
N ASP A 97 4.02 -25.57 12.00
CA ASP A 97 3.70 -25.93 10.62
C ASP A 97 4.20 -24.88 9.62
N ARG A 98 5.13 -25.30 8.74
CA ARG A 98 5.71 -24.47 7.68
C ARG A 98 4.67 -23.99 6.67
N GLU A 99 3.69 -24.81 6.34
CA GLU A 99 2.63 -24.40 5.42
C GLU A 99 1.75 -23.32 6.03
N GLU A 100 1.40 -23.46 7.31
CA GLU A 100 0.61 -22.47 8.01
C GLU A 100 1.36 -21.15 8.16
N ILE A 101 2.66 -21.18 8.51
CA ILE A 101 3.50 -19.98 8.54
C ILE A 101 3.51 -19.29 7.17
N CYS A 102 3.65 -20.05 6.09
CA CYS A 102 3.62 -19.52 4.73
C CYS A 102 2.26 -18.88 4.39
N ASN A 103 1.16 -19.53 4.75
CA ASN A 103 -0.18 -19.01 4.51
C ASN A 103 -0.41 -17.69 5.29
N GLN A 104 -0.01 -17.64 6.56
CA GLN A 104 -0.11 -16.43 7.37
C GLN A 104 0.77 -15.29 6.84
N LEU A 105 2.01 -15.59 6.44
CA LEU A 105 2.91 -14.60 5.83
C LEU A 105 2.35 -14.07 4.51
N ILE A 106 1.81 -14.93 3.66
CA ILE A 106 1.16 -14.52 2.41
C ILE A 106 -0.05 -13.63 2.73
N ASN A 107 -0.89 -13.98 3.70
CA ASN A 107 -2.03 -13.16 4.12
C ASN A 107 -1.63 -11.76 4.63
N ILE A 108 -0.43 -11.61 5.20
CA ILE A 108 0.11 -10.31 5.62
C ILE A 108 0.80 -9.58 4.46
N PHE A 109 1.61 -10.29 3.67
CA PHE A 109 2.43 -9.70 2.61
C PHE A 109 1.59 -9.27 1.41
N LEU A 110 0.60 -10.07 0.98
CA LEU A 110 -0.18 -9.77 -0.22
C LEU A 110 -0.88 -8.40 -0.11
N PRO A 111 -1.60 -8.09 0.98
CA PRO A 111 -2.35 -6.84 1.08
C PRO A 111 -1.44 -5.64 1.29
N VAL A 112 -0.37 -5.78 2.10
CA VAL A 112 0.49 -4.66 2.49
C VAL A 112 1.27 -4.10 1.30
N ARG A 113 1.73 -4.95 0.37
CA ARG A 113 2.57 -4.52 -0.75
C ARG A 113 1.89 -3.52 -1.67
N ASP A 114 0.76 -3.90 -2.25
CA ASP A 114 0.11 -3.08 -3.29
C ASP A 114 -0.74 -1.98 -2.68
N ALA A 115 -1.44 -2.25 -1.57
CA ALA A 115 -2.26 -1.22 -0.93
C ALA A 115 -1.41 -0.05 -0.43
N ALA A 116 -0.22 -0.31 0.12
CA ALA A 116 0.70 0.76 0.52
C ALA A 116 1.21 1.55 -0.69
N ALA A 117 1.66 0.87 -1.75
CA ALA A 117 2.16 1.51 -2.97
C ALA A 117 1.08 2.35 -3.68
N ILE A 118 -0.16 1.85 -3.76
CA ILE A 118 -1.31 2.57 -4.30
C ILE A 118 -1.64 3.76 -3.42
N GLY A 119 -1.68 3.58 -2.10
CA GLY A 119 -1.90 4.64 -1.13
C GLY A 119 -0.89 5.78 -1.27
N LEU A 120 0.40 5.45 -1.35
CA LEU A 120 1.48 6.40 -1.57
C LEU A 120 1.33 7.11 -2.92
N SER A 121 1.04 6.36 -3.99
CA SER A 121 0.84 6.92 -5.33
C SER A 121 -0.32 7.91 -5.36
N GLY A 122 -1.43 7.59 -4.68
CA GLY A 122 -2.56 8.49 -4.53
C GLY A 122 -2.20 9.76 -3.76
N CYS A 123 -1.41 9.65 -2.69
CA CYS A 123 -0.90 10.83 -1.97
C CYS A 123 -0.08 11.72 -2.91
N LEU A 124 0.86 11.13 -3.65
CA LEU A 124 1.69 11.86 -4.62
C LEU A 124 0.86 12.50 -5.74
N PHE A 125 -0.20 11.83 -6.21
CA PHE A 125 -1.10 12.35 -7.25
C PHE A 125 -1.74 13.66 -6.82
N HIS A 126 -2.28 13.70 -5.60
CA HIS A 126 -2.96 14.88 -5.06
C HIS A 126 -1.97 15.96 -4.63
N LEU A 127 -0.89 15.60 -3.93
CA LEU A 127 0.13 16.58 -3.51
C LEU A 127 0.79 17.30 -4.70
N ALA A 128 1.07 16.58 -5.79
CA ALA A 128 1.64 17.20 -6.99
C ALA A 128 0.67 18.15 -7.71
N ARG A 129 -0.63 18.07 -7.42
CA ARG A 129 -1.72 18.88 -7.99
C ARG A 129 -2.20 20.00 -7.05
N SER A 130 -1.78 19.97 -5.79
CA SER A 130 -2.17 20.92 -4.75
C SER A 130 -0.93 21.61 -4.17
N PRO A 131 -0.35 22.59 -4.90
CA PRO A 131 0.87 23.28 -4.47
C PRO A 131 0.72 24.03 -3.14
N ASP A 132 -0.51 24.43 -2.81
CA ASP A 132 -0.84 25.15 -1.57
C ASP A 132 -0.78 24.24 -0.32
N VAL A 133 -0.77 22.91 -0.50
CA VAL A 133 -0.77 21.89 0.56
C VAL A 133 0.69 21.45 0.89
N SER A 134 1.66 22.32 0.64
CA SER A 134 3.09 21.99 0.73
C SER A 134 3.64 21.95 2.17
N ASP A 135 2.86 22.35 3.17
CA ASP A 135 3.29 22.35 4.57
C ASP A 135 3.19 20.97 5.23
N PHE A 136 4.22 20.66 6.03
CA PHE A 136 4.41 19.36 6.72
C PHE A 136 3.21 18.90 7.55
N THR A 137 2.40 19.83 8.06
CA THR A 137 1.18 19.57 8.84
C THR A 137 0.09 18.89 8.00
N HIS A 138 -0.08 19.33 6.74
CA HIS A 138 -1.06 18.74 5.82
C HIS A 138 -0.68 17.31 5.43
N LEU A 139 0.60 16.98 5.44
CA LEU A 139 1.11 15.65 5.11
C LEU A 139 0.78 14.59 6.16
N LEU A 140 0.87 14.93 7.45
CA LEU A 140 0.53 14.00 8.52
C LEU A 140 -0.97 13.63 8.47
N LEU A 141 -1.80 14.57 8.05
CA LEU A 141 -3.22 14.33 7.77
C LEU A 141 -3.38 13.40 6.57
N VAL A 142 -2.78 13.72 5.42
CA VAL A 142 -2.87 12.90 4.19
C VAL A 142 -2.40 11.47 4.39
N THR A 143 -1.44 11.25 5.29
CA THR A 143 -0.82 9.95 5.54
C THR A 143 -1.39 9.19 6.73
N GLY A 144 -2.19 9.82 7.60
CA GLY A 144 -2.75 9.22 8.81
C GLY A 144 -4.29 9.23 8.91
N VAL A 145 -4.94 10.26 8.37
CA VAL A 145 -6.37 10.58 8.59
C VAL A 145 -7.13 10.88 7.30
N ALA A 146 -6.43 11.32 6.26
CA ALA A 146 -6.94 11.86 5.02
C ALA A 146 -6.28 11.16 3.83
N ALA A 147 -6.11 9.83 3.94
CA ALA A 147 -5.74 9.02 2.79
C ALA A 147 -6.69 9.39 1.64
N PRO A 148 -6.16 9.80 0.47
CA PRO A 148 -6.99 10.41 -0.54
C PRO A 148 -8.15 9.49 -0.88
N LYS A 149 -9.36 10.06 -0.97
CA LYS A 149 -10.57 9.28 -1.24
C LYS A 149 -10.38 8.42 -2.50
N THR A 150 -9.60 8.87 -3.48
CA THR A 150 -9.25 8.12 -4.71
C THR A 150 -8.24 6.99 -4.51
N ALA A 151 -7.46 6.98 -3.42
CA ALA A 151 -6.35 6.05 -3.20
C ALA A 151 -6.78 4.74 -2.53
N PHE A 152 -7.91 4.74 -1.81
CA PHE A 152 -8.39 3.57 -1.07
C PHE A 152 -9.86 3.23 -1.35
N SER A 153 -10.59 4.07 -2.08
CA SER A 153 -11.99 3.82 -2.38
C SER A 153 -12.18 3.40 -3.84
N GLN A 154 -12.92 2.30 -4.02
CA GLN A 154 -13.44 1.94 -5.32
C GLN A 154 -14.54 2.96 -5.68
N PRO A 155 -14.51 3.60 -6.85
CA PRO A 155 -15.61 4.45 -7.32
C PRO A 155 -16.92 3.64 -7.47
N VAL A 156 -16.82 2.31 -7.54
CA VAL A 156 -17.93 1.36 -7.68
C VAL A 156 -18.17 0.56 -6.38
N GLY A 157 -17.57 0.97 -5.25
CA GLY A 157 -17.74 0.31 -3.96
C GLY A 157 -18.50 1.18 -2.95
N VAL A 158 -19.20 0.54 -2.02
CA VAL A 158 -19.97 1.20 -0.96
C VAL A 158 -19.14 2.26 -0.20
N PHE A 159 -17.84 2.01 0.01
CA PHE A 159 -16.94 2.96 0.66
C PHE A 159 -16.62 4.19 -0.20
N GLY A 160 -16.50 4.05 -1.53
CA GLY A 160 -16.28 5.20 -2.41
C GLY A 160 -17.49 6.12 -2.45
N ALA A 161 -18.69 5.55 -2.66
CA ALA A 161 -19.92 6.32 -2.61
C ALA A 161 -20.07 7.08 -1.29
N LEU A 162 -19.79 6.42 -0.15
CA LEU A 162 -19.82 7.05 1.17
C LEU A 162 -18.80 8.20 1.31
N HIS A 163 -17.59 8.04 0.77
CA HIS A 163 -16.56 9.06 0.89
C HIS A 163 -16.83 10.26 0.00
N TYR A 164 -17.63 10.14 -1.07
CA TYR A 164 -18.00 11.26 -1.95
C TYR A 164 -19.43 11.77 -1.75
N ASP A 165 -20.14 11.26 -0.74
CA ASP A 165 -21.51 11.68 -0.43
C ASP A 165 -21.55 13.15 0.01
N LYS A 166 -22.26 13.98 -0.75
CA LYS A 166 -22.41 15.42 -0.48
C LYS A 166 -23.29 15.70 0.73
N GLU A 167 -24.18 14.78 1.11
CA GLU A 167 -24.96 14.92 2.34
C GLU A 167 -24.08 14.80 3.60
N ILE A 168 -22.99 14.03 3.50
CA ILE A 168 -22.05 13.79 4.61
C ILE A 168 -20.90 14.80 4.57
N TRP A 169 -20.34 15.04 3.39
CA TRP A 169 -19.09 15.79 3.21
C TRP A 169 -19.30 17.22 2.68
N GLY A 170 -20.50 17.60 2.29
CA GLY A 170 -20.80 18.90 1.68
C GLY A 170 -20.53 18.96 0.18
N ASP A 171 -20.77 20.11 -0.44
CA ASP A 171 -20.64 20.30 -1.89
C ASP A 171 -19.20 20.11 -2.41
N ASP A 172 -18.22 20.27 -1.52
CA ASP A 172 -16.81 20.09 -1.78
C ASP A 172 -16.32 18.64 -1.53
N ALA A 173 -17.23 17.67 -1.42
CA ALA A 173 -16.91 16.26 -1.16
C ALA A 173 -15.88 15.64 -2.11
N GLU A 174 -15.88 16.09 -3.37
CA GLU A 174 -15.01 15.66 -4.46
C GLU A 174 -13.63 16.34 -4.44
N GLN A 175 -13.48 17.42 -3.67
CA GLN A 175 -12.24 18.18 -3.59
C GLN A 175 -11.27 17.55 -2.60
N PHE A 176 -10.00 17.54 -2.96
CA PHE A 176 -8.92 17.17 -2.04
C PHE A 176 -8.63 18.36 -1.12
N LEU A 177 -9.21 18.31 0.09
CA LEU A 177 -9.10 19.34 1.13
C LEU A 177 -8.60 18.71 2.43
N PRO A 178 -7.28 18.63 2.66
CA PRO A 178 -6.69 18.09 3.89
C PRO A 178 -7.09 18.87 5.15
N GLU A 179 -7.36 20.16 5.01
CA GLU A 179 -7.77 21.06 6.10
C GLU A 179 -9.12 20.66 6.70
N ARG A 180 -9.95 19.91 5.96
CA ARG A 180 -11.22 19.35 6.46
C ARG A 180 -11.04 18.47 7.71
N TRP A 181 -9.87 17.88 7.86
CA TRP A 181 -9.54 16.98 8.95
C TRP A 181 -8.96 17.72 10.16
N LEU A 182 -8.91 19.06 10.11
CA LEU A 182 -8.45 19.92 11.19
C LEU A 182 -9.63 20.66 11.83
N GLU A 183 -9.50 20.89 13.13
CA GLU A 183 -10.25 21.91 13.85
C GLU A 183 -9.62 23.30 13.60
N GLU A 184 -10.31 24.38 14.00
CA GLU A 184 -9.82 25.75 13.83
C GLU A 184 -8.47 26.02 14.53
N ASP A 185 -8.15 25.26 15.58
CA ASP A 185 -6.88 25.34 16.32
C ASP A 185 -5.75 24.49 15.69
N GLY A 186 -6.01 23.84 14.56
CA GLY A 186 -5.07 22.99 13.83
C GLY A 186 -4.91 21.59 14.42
N LEU A 187 -5.73 21.18 15.40
CA LEU A 187 -5.77 19.80 15.90
C LEU A 187 -6.59 18.90 14.97
N VAL A 188 -6.31 17.59 14.98
CA VAL A 188 -7.06 16.62 14.17
C VAL A 188 -8.49 16.52 14.67
N LYS A 189 -9.44 16.81 13.79
CA LYS A 189 -10.88 16.68 14.03
C LYS A 189 -11.26 15.23 14.29
N LYS A 190 -11.91 14.98 15.42
CA LYS A 190 -12.48 13.67 15.74
C LYS A 190 -13.67 13.43 14.82
N GLN A 191 -13.53 12.47 13.91
CA GLN A 191 -14.61 12.12 12.99
C GLN A 191 -15.78 11.52 13.77
N ALA A 192 -16.97 12.05 13.51
CA ALA A 192 -18.21 11.53 14.10
C ALA A 192 -18.73 10.36 13.25
N GLY A 193 -18.91 9.19 13.89
CA GLY A 193 -19.55 8.03 13.27
C GLY A 193 -18.66 7.23 12.32
N TRP A 194 -19.30 6.49 11.41
CA TRP A 194 -18.67 5.54 10.47
C TRP A 194 -18.63 6.10 9.04
N THR A 195 -18.31 7.38 8.89
CA THR A 195 -18.38 8.10 7.61
C THR A 195 -17.08 8.04 6.81
N TYR A 196 -15.94 7.84 7.48
CA TYR A 196 -14.64 7.66 6.86
C TYR A 196 -14.03 6.31 7.21
N LEU A 197 -13.83 5.47 6.20
CA LEU A 197 -13.56 4.03 6.35
C LEU A 197 -12.50 3.50 5.35
N PRO A 198 -11.35 4.16 5.14
CA PRO A 198 -10.34 3.69 4.19
C PRO A 198 -9.73 2.33 4.59
N PHE A 199 -9.76 2.00 5.87
CA PHE A 199 -9.27 0.72 6.43
C PHE A 199 -10.40 -0.16 6.99
N SER A 200 -11.66 0.12 6.63
CA SER A 200 -12.85 -0.44 7.28
C SER A 200 -12.93 -0.09 8.77
N ALA A 201 -13.61 -0.91 9.57
CA ALA A 201 -14.02 -0.59 10.94
C ALA A 201 -14.21 -1.85 11.80
N GLY A 202 -14.15 -1.68 13.13
CA GLY A 202 -14.48 -2.72 14.12
C GLY A 202 -13.42 -3.82 14.26
N GLN A 203 -13.82 -5.00 14.74
CA GLN A 203 -12.91 -6.13 15.03
C GLN A 203 -12.19 -6.70 13.79
N ARG A 204 -12.66 -6.35 12.59
CA ARG A 204 -12.10 -6.78 11.30
C ARG A 204 -11.51 -5.59 10.52
N ILE A 205 -11.16 -4.50 11.22
CA ILE A 205 -10.38 -3.39 10.65
C ILE A 205 -9.07 -3.92 10.04
N CYS A 206 -8.58 -3.25 9.01
CA CYS A 206 -7.37 -3.66 8.30
C CYS A 206 -6.19 -3.88 9.27
N PRO A 207 -5.64 -5.10 9.38
CA PRO A 207 -4.52 -5.38 10.27
C PRO A 207 -3.22 -4.72 9.80
N GLY A 208 -3.14 -4.30 8.53
CA GLY A 208 -2.00 -3.62 7.94
C GLY A 208 -2.09 -2.08 7.96
N MET A 209 -3.09 -1.51 8.64
CA MET A 209 -3.31 -0.05 8.70
C MET A 209 -2.05 0.67 9.20
N ASP A 210 -1.56 0.32 10.39
CA ASP A 210 -0.43 1.01 11.00
C ASP A 210 0.84 0.90 10.17
N ILE A 211 1.07 -0.25 9.54
CA ILE A 211 2.21 -0.48 8.63
C ILE A 211 2.11 0.46 7.44
N THR A 212 0.94 0.50 6.79
CA THR A 212 0.71 1.31 5.58
C THR A 212 0.86 2.80 5.88
N LEU A 213 0.24 3.29 6.95
CA LEU A 213 0.31 4.70 7.33
C LEU A 213 1.76 5.09 7.68
N THR A 214 2.47 4.26 8.43
CA THR A 214 3.86 4.51 8.82
C THR A 214 4.78 4.53 7.61
N GLU A 215 4.66 3.56 6.70
CA GLU A 215 5.48 3.48 5.49
C GLU A 215 5.25 4.69 4.57
N ASN A 216 3.98 5.04 4.32
CA ASN A 216 3.62 6.17 3.47
C ASN A 216 4.07 7.49 4.09
N ALA A 217 3.79 7.70 5.38
CA ALA A 217 4.26 8.88 6.13
C ALA A 217 5.77 9.03 6.04
N TYR A 218 6.50 7.95 6.31
CA TYR A 218 7.96 7.98 6.26
C TYR A 218 8.48 8.35 4.87
N VAL A 219 7.99 7.71 3.81
CA VAL A 219 8.44 8.00 2.43
C VAL A 219 8.12 9.43 2.05
N LEU A 220 6.91 9.90 2.31
CA LEU A 220 6.48 11.26 1.96
C LEU A 220 7.29 12.33 2.72
N VAL A 221 7.48 12.15 4.03
CA VAL A 221 8.33 13.04 4.84
C VAL A 221 9.75 13.08 4.30
N ARG A 222 10.32 11.93 3.92
CA ARG A 222 11.67 11.86 3.35
C ARG A 222 11.75 12.59 2.01
N LEU A 223 10.76 12.46 1.15
CA LEU A 223 10.69 13.18 -0.13
C LEU A 223 10.61 14.69 0.09
N MET A 224 9.73 15.18 0.96
CA MET A 224 9.55 16.63 1.19
C MET A 224 10.72 17.28 1.94
N ARG A 225 11.48 16.51 2.72
CA ARG A 225 12.71 17.03 3.33
C ARG A 225 13.81 17.25 2.29
N GLU A 226 13.91 16.35 1.31
CA GLU A 226 14.94 16.36 0.27
C GLU A 226 14.61 17.30 -0.90
N PHE A 227 13.35 17.29 -1.34
CA PHE A 227 12.87 18.03 -2.50
C PHE A 227 12.10 19.28 -2.05
N GLU A 228 12.19 20.35 -2.83
CA GLU A 228 11.49 21.61 -2.60
C GLU A 228 10.00 21.47 -2.86
N ARG A 229 9.65 20.85 -4.00
CA ARG A 229 8.25 20.65 -4.39
C ARG A 229 8.08 19.45 -5.31
N LEU A 230 6.85 18.95 -5.33
CA LEU A 230 6.36 17.98 -6.30
C LEU A 230 5.71 18.73 -7.46
N GLU A 231 5.89 18.24 -8.68
CA GLU A 231 5.29 18.82 -9.89
C GLU A 231 4.50 17.75 -10.64
N ASN A 232 3.22 18.01 -10.92
CA ASN A 232 2.43 17.13 -11.77
C ASN A 232 3.00 17.09 -13.20
N ARG A 233 3.28 15.88 -13.70
CA ARG A 233 3.74 15.61 -15.07
C ARG A 233 2.78 14.69 -15.85
N ASP A 234 1.63 14.37 -15.27
CA ASP A 234 0.61 13.58 -15.93
C ASP A 234 -0.09 14.38 -17.04
N PRO A 235 -0.31 13.79 -18.22
CA PRO A 235 -1.10 14.43 -19.27
C PRO A 235 -2.59 14.48 -18.90
N ALA A 236 -3.08 13.50 -18.12
CA ALA A 236 -4.44 13.47 -17.61
C ALA A 236 -4.51 14.20 -16.26
N LYS A 237 -5.35 15.24 -16.18
CA LYS A 237 -5.56 15.97 -14.92
C LYS A 237 -6.41 15.17 -13.95
N GLU A 238 -7.40 14.44 -14.46
CA GLU A 238 -8.34 13.63 -13.68
C GLU A 238 -7.76 12.26 -13.32
N PHE A 239 -8.20 11.74 -12.16
CA PHE A 239 -7.85 10.40 -11.72
C PHE A 239 -8.72 9.39 -12.48
N VAL A 240 -8.09 8.59 -13.36
CA VAL A 240 -8.79 7.54 -14.09
C VAL A 240 -8.55 6.22 -13.39
N GLU A 241 -9.61 5.62 -12.86
CA GLU A 241 -9.50 4.39 -12.10
C GLU A 241 -9.34 3.16 -12.99
N ARG A 242 -8.56 2.21 -12.48
CA ARG A 242 -8.50 0.85 -12.99
C ARG A 242 -8.72 -0.12 -11.85
N THR A 243 -9.79 -0.88 -11.93
CA THR A 243 -10.02 -1.98 -11.00
C THR A 243 -9.29 -3.22 -11.49
N SER A 244 -8.29 -3.67 -10.73
CA SER A 244 -7.67 -4.98 -10.89
C SER A 244 -8.15 -5.92 -9.77
N PHE A 245 -7.34 -6.08 -8.71
CA PHE A 245 -7.74 -6.60 -7.41
C PHE A 245 -8.04 -5.45 -6.43
N ILE A 246 -7.21 -4.41 -6.46
CA ILE A 246 -7.40 -3.13 -5.77
C ILE A 246 -7.59 -2.04 -6.84
N THR A 247 -8.30 -0.97 -6.53
CA THR A 247 -8.40 0.20 -7.42
C THR A 247 -7.07 0.95 -7.43
N GLU A 248 -6.54 1.18 -8.62
CA GLU A 248 -5.30 1.93 -8.84
C GLU A 248 -5.50 2.99 -9.91
N SER A 249 -4.56 3.93 -10.05
CA SER A 249 -4.53 4.83 -11.21
C SER A 249 -4.28 4.02 -12.47
N ARG A 250 -5.17 4.13 -13.46
CA ARG A 250 -5.03 3.49 -14.78
C ARG A 250 -3.76 3.95 -15.50
N ASN A 251 -3.41 5.21 -15.34
CA ASN A 251 -2.33 5.86 -16.08
C ASN A 251 -1.02 5.94 -15.28
N GLY A 252 -1.00 5.39 -14.06
CA GLY A 252 0.06 5.67 -13.10
C GLY A 252 -0.02 7.11 -12.58
N VAL A 253 1.06 7.55 -11.94
CA VAL A 253 1.18 8.90 -11.35
C VAL A 253 2.57 9.42 -11.69
N LEU A 254 2.64 10.34 -12.66
CA LEU A 254 3.88 10.95 -13.11
C LEU A 254 4.12 12.26 -12.37
N VAL A 255 5.17 12.26 -11.55
CA VAL A 255 5.52 13.41 -10.70
C VAL A 255 7.01 13.76 -10.88
N GLY A 256 7.29 15.03 -11.09
CA GLY A 256 8.63 15.60 -11.05
C GLY A 256 9.02 15.95 -9.61
N LEU A 257 10.23 15.57 -9.21
CA LEU A 257 10.81 15.92 -7.91
C LEU A 257 11.78 17.09 -8.11
N ILE A 258 11.42 18.28 -7.62
CA ILE A 258 12.23 19.48 -7.78
C ILE A 258 13.14 19.62 -6.57
N ARG A 259 14.47 19.62 -6.77
CA ARG A 259 15.44 19.77 -5.68
C ARG A 259 15.44 21.20 -5.16
N LYS A 260 15.69 21.34 -3.85
CA LYS A 260 16.00 22.64 -3.24
C LYS A 260 17.24 23.22 -3.89
N GLN A 261 17.19 24.47 -4.31
CA GLN A 261 18.40 25.19 -4.70
C GLN A 261 19.33 25.24 -3.48
N ALA A 262 20.62 24.98 -3.69
CA ALA A 262 21.60 25.15 -2.63
C ALA A 262 21.57 26.63 -2.23
N VAL A 263 21.35 26.90 -0.95
CA VAL A 263 21.61 28.24 -0.40
C VAL A 263 23.11 28.30 -0.24
N ASP A 264 23.77 29.13 -1.06
CA ASP A 264 25.20 29.44 -0.97
C ASP A 264 25.57 30.03 0.40
#